data_AF-A0A959X7D0-F1
#
_entry.id   AF-A0A959X7D0-F1
#
_cell.length_a   1.000
_cell.length_b   1.000
_cell.length_c   1.000
_cell.angle_alpha   90.00
_cell.angle_beta   90.00
_cell.angle_gamma   90.00
#
_symmetry.space_group_name_H-M   'P 1'
#
loop_
_entity.id
_entity.type
_entity.pdbx_description
1 polymer ?
#
loop_
_entity_poly.entity_id
_entity_poly.type
_entity_poly.pdbx_seq_one_letter_code
_entity_poly.pdbx_strand_id
1 'polypeptide(L)'
;VTLKALGLEDRIAEYLPILPAPGQGALALDSRADDAEVGAALAELDDIETRICVEAERAVLTGLDTTYVAPVGALASRRGILGLKAGVYSVDGTKRVVLEIGLPTSHLHAQRTGHNVAKALLQRRAERFFTPEILASIDLTEHHDDESMFIEWGNDDDRIRVLLPRLEGQLSQTMRQNGLRVDCVTLQEGRLIAADNIMPGADWVVIPSGQTMWALRERGWDIPADAKIAAMGSITQQIVEESGYAVQLCPDGTASSLRLVDEFPQADGDVRVVVVGPDQLSTKLEDGLRAKGYTVDRCEIYTMADVEKLDPELREKWDEGVWDAVLLSQPSLAHAYAHLLGHRDHVAVLAWDEPTAEALEAEGVPVFSTAKSKDVFGVAALARELAKHYDK
;
A
#
# COMPACT_ATOMS: atom_id res chain seq x y z
N VAL A 1 -12.47 17.12 5.81
CA VAL A 1 -11.37 17.36 6.78
C VAL A 1 -11.72 18.47 7.78
N THR A 2 -12.08 19.68 7.33
CA THR A 2 -12.35 20.83 8.22
C THR A 2 -13.50 20.64 9.21
N LEU A 3 -14.67 20.18 8.75
CA LEU A 3 -15.82 19.98 9.66
C LEU A 3 -15.55 18.92 10.74
N LYS A 4 -14.79 17.88 10.40
CA LYS A 4 -14.35 16.84 11.34
C LYS A 4 -13.40 17.39 12.40
N ALA A 5 -12.42 18.21 11.99
CA ALA A 5 -11.51 18.87 12.93
C ALA A 5 -12.25 19.85 13.88
N LEU A 6 -13.39 20.38 13.45
CA LEU A 6 -14.24 21.28 14.25
C LEU A 6 -15.30 20.54 15.07
N GLY A 7 -15.41 19.21 14.98
CA GLY A 7 -16.44 18.43 15.67
C GLY A 7 -17.86 18.69 15.16
N LEU A 8 -17.99 19.04 13.87
CA LEU A 8 -19.25 19.37 13.19
C LEU A 8 -19.62 18.30 12.15
N GLU A 9 -19.32 17.03 12.43
CA GLU A 9 -19.61 15.94 11.49
C GLU A 9 -21.11 15.78 11.19
N ASP A 10 -21.98 16.19 12.12
CA ASP A 10 -23.44 16.22 11.99
C ASP A 10 -23.94 17.16 10.87
N ARG A 11 -23.09 18.08 10.42
CA ARG A 11 -23.39 19.00 9.31
C ARG A 11 -22.97 18.48 7.94
N ILE A 12 -22.34 17.31 7.87
CA ILE A 12 -21.93 16.71 6.60
C ILE A 12 -23.16 16.07 5.96
N ALA A 13 -23.65 16.67 4.87
CA ALA A 13 -24.76 16.11 4.10
C ALA A 13 -24.31 14.91 3.25
N GLU A 14 -23.09 14.95 2.71
CA GLU A 14 -22.55 13.95 1.80
C GLU A 14 -21.03 13.97 1.78
N TYR A 15 -20.41 12.80 1.55
CA TYR A 15 -18.99 12.67 1.24
C TYR A 15 -18.79 12.45 -0.26
N LEU A 16 -18.19 13.42 -0.92
CA LEU A 16 -17.84 13.31 -2.33
C LEU A 16 -16.54 12.49 -2.50
N PRO A 17 -16.50 11.40 -3.28
CA PRO A 17 -15.32 10.57 -3.51
C PRO A 17 -14.42 11.18 -4.59
N ILE A 18 -14.10 12.46 -4.42
CA ILE A 18 -13.21 13.22 -5.28
C ILE A 18 -11.86 13.33 -4.57
N LEU A 19 -10.76 13.16 -5.31
CA LEU A 19 -9.44 13.39 -4.74
C LEU A 19 -9.25 14.89 -4.48
N PRO A 20 -8.75 15.27 -3.30
CA PRO A 20 -8.45 16.67 -3.00
C PRO A 20 -7.30 17.18 -3.87
N ALA A 21 -7.22 18.50 -4.00
CA ALA A 21 -6.04 19.11 -4.60
C ALA A 21 -4.79 18.75 -3.76
N PRO A 22 -3.63 18.51 -4.38
CA PRO A 22 -2.42 18.12 -3.65
C PRO A 22 -2.04 19.14 -2.56
N GLY A 23 -2.02 18.70 -1.30
CA GLY A 23 -1.78 19.51 -0.10
C GLY A 23 -3.01 20.24 0.46
N GLN A 24 -4.21 19.97 -0.04
CA GLN A 24 -5.42 20.67 0.39
C GLN A 24 -5.76 20.39 1.86
N GLY A 25 -5.96 21.47 2.62
CA GLY A 25 -6.30 21.39 4.04
C GLY A 25 -5.10 21.31 4.97
N ALA A 26 -3.88 21.22 4.44
CA ALA A 26 -2.67 21.39 5.23
C ALA A 26 -2.44 22.85 5.61
N LEU A 27 -1.97 23.08 6.84
CA LEU A 27 -1.53 24.38 7.31
C LEU A 27 0.00 24.40 7.31
N ALA A 28 0.58 25.35 6.58
CA ALA A 28 2.02 25.59 6.56
C ALA A 28 2.33 26.90 7.29
N LEU A 29 3.44 26.92 8.02
CA LEU A 29 3.99 28.10 8.67
C LEU A 29 5.33 28.42 8.02
N ASP A 30 5.50 29.64 7.52
CA ASP A 30 6.73 30.10 6.90
C ASP A 30 7.41 31.17 7.76
N SER A 31 8.75 31.16 7.75
CA SER A 31 9.59 32.16 8.39
C SER A 31 10.75 32.58 7.49
N ARG A 32 11.48 33.63 7.89
CA ARG A 32 12.75 33.98 7.23
C ARG A 32 13.80 32.93 7.55
N ALA A 33 14.60 32.56 6.55
CA ALA A 33 15.60 31.50 6.67
C ALA A 33 16.73 31.80 7.69
N ASP A 34 16.98 33.07 8.01
CA ASP A 34 17.99 33.52 8.96
C ASP A 34 17.45 33.77 10.38
N ASP A 35 16.15 33.61 10.60
CA ASP A 35 15.50 33.83 11.89
C ASP A 35 15.48 32.53 12.71
N ALA A 36 16.65 32.18 13.28
CA ALA A 36 16.87 30.90 13.96
C ALA A 36 15.96 30.70 15.19
N GLU A 37 15.58 31.77 15.88
CA GLU A 37 14.67 31.73 17.03
C GLU A 37 13.26 31.30 16.58
N VAL A 38 12.74 31.93 15.52
CA VAL A 38 11.45 31.54 14.94
C VAL A 38 11.53 30.14 14.34
N GLY A 39 12.63 29.80 13.66
CA GLY A 39 12.83 28.46 13.10
C GLY A 39 12.77 27.35 14.16
N ALA A 40 13.39 27.57 15.33
CA ALA A 40 13.33 26.62 16.44
C ALA A 40 11.90 26.49 16.99
N ALA A 41 11.17 27.60 17.16
CA ALA A 41 9.79 27.57 17.63
C ALA A 41 8.84 26.88 16.64
N LEU A 42 9.02 27.10 15.33
CA LEU A 42 8.21 26.44 14.30
C LEU A 42 8.49 24.93 14.21
N ALA A 43 9.72 24.50 14.47
CA ALA A 43 10.07 23.07 14.48
C ALA A 43 9.31 22.28 15.56
N GLU A 44 8.93 22.91 16.68
CA GLU A 44 8.10 22.27 17.72
C GLU A 44 6.64 22.08 17.28
N LEU A 45 6.17 22.86 16.31
CA LEU A 45 4.81 22.78 15.76
C LEU A 45 4.73 21.89 14.51
N ASP A 46 5.86 21.37 14.04
CA ASP A 46 5.93 20.58 12.83
C ASP A 46 5.39 19.16 13.05
N ASP A 47 4.32 18.82 12.34
CA ASP A 47 3.83 17.45 12.25
C ASP A 47 4.51 16.75 11.06
N ILE A 48 5.55 15.97 11.37
CA ILE A 48 6.36 15.28 10.36
C ILE A 48 5.53 14.32 9.49
N GLU A 49 4.48 13.69 10.03
CA GLU A 49 3.63 12.76 9.29
C GLU A 49 2.80 13.50 8.25
N THR A 50 2.24 14.64 8.63
CA THR A 50 1.49 15.55 7.77
C THR A 50 2.39 16.14 6.69
N ARG A 51 3.60 16.61 7.06
CA ARG A 51 4.59 17.14 6.12
C ARG A 51 4.91 16.12 5.02
N ILE A 52 5.20 14.88 5.40
CA ILE A 52 5.53 13.81 4.46
C ILE A 52 4.36 13.50 3.52
N CYS A 53 3.12 13.46 4.02
CA CYS A 53 1.93 13.28 3.19
C CYS A 53 1.78 14.42 2.17
N VAL A 54 1.85 15.67 2.63
CA VAL A 54 1.69 16.87 1.78
C VAL A 54 2.78 16.93 0.71
N GLU A 55 4.01 16.59 1.04
CA GLU A 55 5.10 16.57 0.06
C GLU A 55 4.97 15.44 -0.95
N ALA A 56 4.46 14.26 -0.53
CA ALA A 56 4.14 13.18 -1.47
C ALA A 56 3.07 13.61 -2.48
N GLU A 57 2.02 14.26 -2.00
CA GLU A 57 0.95 14.81 -2.83
C GLU A 57 1.51 15.85 -3.80
N ARG A 58 2.27 16.84 -3.31
CA ARG A 58 2.84 17.91 -4.13
C ARG A 58 3.88 17.40 -5.13
N ALA A 59 4.62 16.34 -4.79
CA ALA A 59 5.55 15.70 -5.73
C ALA A 59 4.86 15.11 -6.96
N VAL A 60 3.56 14.78 -6.88
CA VAL A 60 2.76 14.41 -8.07
C VAL A 60 2.68 15.58 -9.05
N LEU A 61 2.41 16.80 -8.57
CA LEU A 61 2.35 18.00 -9.43
C LEU A 61 3.70 18.27 -10.09
N THR A 62 4.77 18.26 -9.29
CA THR A 62 6.14 18.46 -9.80
C THR A 62 6.52 17.40 -10.83
N GLY A 63 6.21 16.13 -10.57
CA GLY A 63 6.54 15.04 -11.49
C GLY A 63 5.73 15.06 -12.79
N LEU A 64 4.54 15.65 -12.77
CA LEU A 64 3.71 15.88 -13.97
C LEU A 64 4.07 17.16 -14.71
N ASP A 65 5.06 17.91 -14.22
CA ASP A 65 5.46 19.24 -14.73
C ASP A 65 4.26 20.19 -14.85
N THR A 66 3.41 20.18 -13.82
CA THR A 66 2.17 20.95 -13.80
C THR A 66 2.01 21.73 -12.50
N THR A 67 1.10 22.70 -12.52
CA THR A 67 0.77 23.53 -11.37
C THR A 67 -0.61 23.18 -10.81
N TYR A 68 -0.99 23.87 -9.74
CA TYR A 68 -2.27 23.68 -9.04
C TYR A 68 -3.52 23.95 -9.91
N VAL A 69 -3.36 24.57 -11.08
CA VAL A 69 -4.47 24.85 -12.00
C VAL A 69 -4.88 23.61 -12.81
N ALA A 70 -4.03 22.58 -12.84
CA ALA A 70 -4.36 21.34 -13.55
C ALA A 70 -5.40 20.51 -12.78
N PRO A 71 -6.26 19.76 -13.50
CA PRO A 71 -7.25 18.86 -12.92
C PRO A 71 -6.59 17.61 -12.32
N VAL A 72 -5.77 17.81 -11.31
CA VAL A 72 -5.00 16.78 -10.61
C VAL A 72 -5.43 16.75 -9.15
N GLY A 73 -5.77 15.57 -8.67
CA GLY A 73 -6.01 15.32 -7.25
C GLY A 73 -4.99 14.34 -6.69
N ALA A 74 -4.53 14.55 -5.47
CA ALA A 74 -3.68 13.61 -4.76
C ALA A 74 -4.00 13.61 -3.27
N LEU A 75 -4.09 12.42 -2.69
CA LEU A 75 -4.26 12.21 -1.27
C LEU A 75 -3.27 11.16 -0.79
N ALA A 76 -2.41 11.57 0.14
CA ALA A 76 -1.53 10.70 0.86
C ALA A 76 -2.10 10.38 2.25
N SER A 77 -1.86 9.17 2.70
CA SER A 77 -2.11 8.77 4.09
C SER A 77 -0.92 7.99 4.62
N ARG A 78 -0.60 8.19 5.89
CA ARG A 78 0.52 7.52 6.53
C ARG A 78 0.06 6.87 7.84
N ARG A 79 0.06 5.54 7.86
CA ARG A 79 -0.23 4.69 9.04
C ARG A 79 0.86 3.63 9.14
N GLY A 80 2.06 4.04 9.58
CA GLY A 80 3.30 3.24 9.50
C GLY A 80 3.91 3.18 8.09
N ILE A 81 3.06 3.29 7.07
CA ILE A 81 3.35 3.16 5.63
C ILE A 81 2.71 4.35 4.90
N LEU A 82 3.42 4.95 3.95
CA LEU A 82 2.82 5.94 3.04
C LEU A 82 2.02 5.24 1.93
N GLY A 83 0.71 5.48 1.90
CA GLY A 83 -0.14 5.24 0.74
C GLY A 83 -0.43 6.56 0.03
N LEU A 84 -0.32 6.58 -1.30
CA LEU A 84 -0.60 7.73 -2.14
C LEU A 84 -1.58 7.34 -3.23
N LYS A 85 -2.71 8.04 -3.28
CA LYS A 85 -3.69 7.96 -4.35
C LYS A 85 -3.67 9.26 -5.12
N ALA A 86 -3.46 9.20 -6.43
CA ALA A 86 -3.46 10.37 -7.29
C ALA A 86 -4.24 10.13 -8.58
N GLY A 87 -4.85 11.18 -9.11
CA GLY A 87 -5.64 11.12 -10.33
C GLY A 87 -5.51 12.38 -11.16
N VAL A 88 -5.59 12.19 -12.48
CA VAL A 88 -5.73 13.26 -13.47
C VAL A 88 -7.09 13.11 -14.11
N TYR A 89 -7.83 14.21 -14.20
CA TYR A 89 -9.19 14.28 -14.72
C TYR A 89 -9.23 15.15 -15.97
N SER A 90 -10.14 14.90 -16.90
CA SER A 90 -10.45 15.88 -17.95
C SER A 90 -11.17 17.09 -17.34
N VAL A 91 -11.06 18.25 -17.96
CA VAL A 91 -11.70 19.49 -17.48
C VAL A 91 -13.22 19.35 -17.35
N ASP A 92 -13.84 18.59 -18.26
CA ASP A 92 -15.27 18.27 -18.21
C ASP A 92 -15.64 17.13 -17.23
N GLY A 93 -14.67 16.55 -16.52
CA GLY A 93 -14.84 15.45 -15.58
C GLY A 93 -15.18 14.09 -16.21
N THR A 94 -15.35 14.00 -17.53
CA THR A 94 -15.83 12.78 -18.22
C THR A 94 -14.81 11.64 -18.27
N LYS A 95 -13.51 11.96 -18.16
CA LYS A 95 -12.41 11.00 -18.25
C LYS A 95 -11.46 11.18 -17.08
N ARG A 96 -10.91 10.06 -16.60
CA ARG A 96 -9.91 10.08 -15.53
C ARG A 96 -8.90 8.97 -15.65
N VAL A 97 -7.71 9.20 -15.13
CA VAL A 97 -6.70 8.18 -14.84
C VAL A 97 -6.34 8.31 -13.37
N VAL A 98 -6.65 7.29 -12.59
CA VAL A 98 -6.38 7.25 -11.14
C VAL A 98 -5.41 6.11 -10.86
N LEU A 99 -4.41 6.38 -10.04
CA LEU A 99 -3.44 5.42 -9.54
C LEU A 99 -3.34 5.50 -8.03
N GLU A 100 -3.07 4.36 -7.44
CA GLU A 100 -2.87 4.22 -6.01
C GLU A 100 -1.63 3.34 -5.79
N ILE A 101 -0.72 3.78 -4.94
CA ILE A 101 0.54 3.10 -4.62
C ILE A 101 0.82 3.22 -3.12
N GLY A 102 1.26 2.16 -2.46
CA GLY A 102 1.98 2.19 -1.17
C GLY A 102 3.24 1.32 -1.29
N LEU A 103 4.44 1.71 -0.84
CA LEU A 103 5.00 2.11 0.48
C LEU A 103 6.14 3.15 0.28
N PRO A 104 6.64 3.95 1.29
CA PRO A 104 7.30 3.58 2.57
C PRO A 104 7.42 4.76 3.62
N THR A 105 8.48 4.78 4.44
CA THR A 105 8.61 5.31 5.80
C THR A 105 9.35 6.66 5.96
N SER A 106 9.81 7.32 4.89
CA SER A 106 10.66 8.55 4.94
C SER A 106 10.26 9.67 3.95
N HIS A 107 10.74 10.89 4.22
CA HIS A 107 10.52 12.12 3.44
C HIS A 107 11.01 12.04 1.99
N LEU A 108 12.27 11.65 1.78
CA LEU A 108 12.87 11.52 0.45
C LEU A 108 12.13 10.50 -0.42
N HIS A 109 11.57 9.48 0.20
CA HIS A 109 10.78 8.52 -0.55
C HIS A 109 9.39 9.02 -0.88
N ALA A 110 8.70 9.72 0.02
CA ALA A 110 7.41 10.35 -0.32
C ALA A 110 7.48 11.12 -1.63
N GLN A 111 8.53 11.90 -1.81
CA GLN A 111 8.80 12.61 -3.06
C GLN A 111 9.02 11.65 -4.24
N ARG A 112 9.81 10.59 -4.07
CA ARG A 112 10.05 9.59 -5.13
C ARG A 112 8.78 8.81 -5.52
N THR A 113 7.92 8.44 -4.57
CA THR A 113 6.62 7.82 -4.84
C THR A 113 5.75 8.75 -5.69
N GLY A 114 5.64 10.03 -5.32
CA GLY A 114 4.93 11.03 -6.12
C GLY A 114 5.45 11.11 -7.56
N HIS A 115 6.78 11.15 -7.74
CA HIS A 115 7.40 11.14 -9.08
C HIS A 115 7.15 9.84 -9.86
N ASN A 116 7.16 8.68 -9.21
CA ASN A 116 6.89 7.40 -9.86
C ASN A 116 5.42 7.29 -10.30
N VAL A 117 4.49 7.77 -9.47
CA VAL A 117 3.07 7.88 -9.83
C VAL A 117 2.92 8.81 -11.04
N ALA A 118 3.54 9.99 -11.02
CA ALA A 118 3.52 10.92 -12.14
C ALA A 118 4.06 10.28 -13.43
N LYS A 119 5.20 9.58 -13.36
CA LYS A 119 5.76 8.85 -14.51
C LYS A 119 4.81 7.79 -15.05
N ALA A 120 4.13 7.06 -14.17
CA ALA A 120 3.14 6.05 -14.55
C ALA A 120 1.86 6.65 -15.14
N LEU A 121 1.50 7.89 -14.75
CA LEU A 121 0.41 8.66 -15.36
C LEU A 121 0.81 9.14 -16.77
N LEU A 122 2.02 9.68 -16.94
CA LEU A 122 2.56 10.07 -18.25
C LEU A 122 2.66 8.88 -19.22
N GLN A 123 3.07 7.71 -18.74
CA GLN A 123 3.05 6.47 -19.55
C GLN A 123 1.65 6.10 -20.04
N ARG A 124 0.61 6.48 -19.29
CA ARG A 124 -0.80 6.30 -19.68
C ARG A 124 -1.37 7.46 -20.49
N ARG A 125 -0.49 8.35 -20.98
CA ARG A 125 -0.83 9.55 -21.73
C ARG A 125 -1.77 10.51 -20.98
N ALA A 126 -1.58 10.65 -19.67
CA ALA A 126 -2.41 11.54 -18.85
C ALA A 126 -2.23 13.03 -19.23
N GLU A 127 -1.09 13.41 -19.82
CA GLU A 127 -0.77 14.76 -20.27
C GLU A 127 -1.76 15.35 -21.26
N ARG A 128 -2.51 14.51 -21.99
CA ARG A 128 -3.59 14.95 -22.88
C ARG A 128 -4.73 15.68 -22.16
N PHE A 129 -4.83 15.52 -20.84
CA PHE A 129 -5.86 16.15 -20.02
C PHE A 129 -5.45 17.53 -19.48
N PHE A 130 -4.18 17.91 -19.65
CA PHE A 130 -3.62 19.16 -19.12
C PHE A 130 -2.63 19.79 -20.11
N THR A 131 -2.95 19.83 -21.40
CA THR A 131 -2.09 20.52 -22.40
C THR A 131 -2.08 22.03 -22.14
N PRO A 132 -1.06 22.78 -22.63
CA PRO A 132 -1.01 24.23 -22.46
C PRO A 132 -2.29 24.96 -22.93
N GLU A 133 -2.92 24.49 -24.01
CA GLU A 133 -4.19 25.07 -24.48
C GLU A 133 -5.34 24.80 -23.49
N ILE A 134 -5.39 23.59 -22.93
CA ILE A 134 -6.38 23.22 -21.93
C ILE A 134 -6.15 24.02 -20.65
N LEU A 135 -4.93 24.09 -20.15
CA LEU A 135 -4.59 24.85 -18.94
C LEU A 135 -4.90 26.34 -19.10
N ALA A 136 -4.64 26.92 -20.28
CA ALA A 136 -4.98 28.30 -20.59
C ALA A 136 -6.49 28.56 -20.70
N SER A 137 -7.29 27.50 -20.90
CA SER A 137 -8.76 27.57 -20.94
C SER A 137 -9.42 27.43 -19.57
N ILE A 138 -8.66 27.08 -18.52
CA ILE A 138 -9.15 26.99 -17.14
C ILE A 138 -9.19 28.39 -16.55
N ASP A 139 -10.38 28.97 -16.51
CA ASP A 139 -10.64 30.24 -15.83
C ASP A 139 -10.89 29.98 -14.34
N LEU A 140 -10.00 30.49 -13.48
CA LEU A 140 -10.11 30.38 -12.02
C LEU A 140 -10.76 31.62 -11.38
N THR A 141 -11.31 32.55 -12.17
CA THR A 141 -11.90 33.78 -11.64
C THR A 141 -13.43 33.75 -11.52
N GLU A 142 -13.88 34.10 -10.31
CA GLU A 142 -15.18 34.65 -9.91
C GLU A 142 -16.41 34.25 -10.74
N HIS A 143 -16.86 32.99 -10.61
CA HIS A 143 -18.28 32.65 -10.43
C HIS A 143 -18.36 31.22 -9.87
N HIS A 144 -18.47 31.10 -8.55
CA HIS A 144 -19.19 29.96 -7.97
C HIS A 144 -20.66 30.14 -8.33
N ASP A 145 -21.00 29.87 -9.60
CA ASP A 145 -22.39 29.75 -10.00
C ASP A 145 -22.89 28.42 -9.45
N ASP A 146 -23.75 28.53 -8.43
CA ASP A 146 -24.48 27.46 -7.76
C ASP A 146 -25.53 26.76 -8.68
N GLU A 147 -25.41 26.86 -10.00
CA GLU A 147 -26.30 26.18 -10.94
C GLU A 147 -25.53 25.24 -11.88
N SER A 148 -25.62 23.95 -11.52
CA SER A 148 -25.58 22.80 -12.43
C SER A 148 -24.23 22.36 -12.98
N MET A 149 -23.58 21.42 -12.27
CA MET A 149 -23.07 20.19 -12.89
C MET A 149 -23.25 19.02 -11.94
N PHE A 150 -24.51 18.62 -11.72
CA PHE A 150 -24.79 17.23 -11.39
C PHE A 150 -24.39 16.40 -12.61
N ILE A 151 -23.13 15.95 -12.63
CA ILE A 151 -22.78 14.77 -13.39
C ILE A 151 -23.54 13.66 -12.68
N GLU A 152 -24.65 13.23 -13.26
CA GLU A 152 -25.22 11.92 -12.95
C GLU A 152 -24.05 10.93 -13.02
N TRP A 153 -23.64 10.42 -11.87
CA TRP A 153 -22.71 9.31 -11.88
C TRP A 153 -23.48 8.17 -12.50
N GLY A 154 -23.14 7.88 -13.75
CA GLY A 154 -23.54 6.64 -14.37
C GLY A 154 -23.18 5.52 -13.40
N ASN A 155 -24.19 4.74 -13.04
CA ASN A 155 -24.09 3.37 -12.57
C ASN A 155 -23.43 2.43 -13.62
N ASP A 156 -22.51 2.96 -14.44
CA ASP A 156 -22.14 2.45 -15.77
C ASP A 156 -20.67 1.96 -15.81
N ASP A 157 -20.18 1.47 -14.67
CA ASP A 157 -18.98 0.61 -14.63
C ASP A 157 -19.43 -0.81 -14.31
N ASP A 158 -19.86 -1.54 -15.35
CA ASP A 158 -20.34 -2.93 -15.26
C ASP A 158 -19.25 -3.91 -14.82
N ARG A 159 -18.00 -3.50 -14.61
CA ARG A 159 -16.93 -4.42 -14.21
C ARG A 159 -17.14 -4.97 -12.81
N ILE A 160 -16.81 -6.25 -12.64
CA ILE A 160 -16.87 -6.96 -11.36
C ILE A 160 -15.96 -6.29 -10.35
N ARG A 161 -16.52 -5.93 -9.19
CA ARG A 161 -15.83 -5.25 -8.09
C ARG A 161 -15.36 -6.25 -7.05
N VAL A 162 -14.05 -6.30 -6.85
CA VAL A 162 -13.38 -7.25 -5.98
C VAL A 162 -12.73 -6.55 -4.80
N LEU A 163 -13.07 -6.97 -3.59
CA LEU A 163 -12.38 -6.59 -2.37
C LEU A 163 -11.10 -7.41 -2.23
N LEU A 164 -9.97 -6.75 -2.00
CA LEU A 164 -8.69 -7.39 -1.80
C LEU A 164 -8.12 -6.96 -0.45
N PRO A 165 -8.23 -7.78 0.63
CA PRO A 165 -7.89 -7.36 1.98
C PRO A 165 -6.38 -7.44 2.27
N ARG A 166 -5.61 -6.68 1.50
CA ARG A 166 -4.18 -6.44 1.66
C ARG A 166 -3.83 -5.06 1.10
N LEU A 167 -2.59 -4.64 1.35
CA LEU A 167 -2.03 -3.47 0.70
C LEU A 167 -1.94 -3.66 -0.83
N GLU A 168 -2.06 -2.54 -1.53
CA GLU A 168 -1.89 -2.39 -2.98
C GLU A 168 -0.55 -2.96 -3.46
N GLY A 169 -0.52 -3.60 -4.62
CA GLY A 169 0.70 -4.20 -5.17
C GLY A 169 0.52 -4.91 -6.51
N GLN A 170 1.42 -5.83 -6.85
CA GLN A 170 1.39 -6.52 -8.15
C GLN A 170 0.11 -7.33 -8.37
N LEU A 171 -0.43 -7.95 -7.31
CA LEU A 171 -1.66 -8.75 -7.39
C LEU A 171 -2.88 -7.88 -7.79
N SER A 172 -3.09 -6.77 -7.09
CA SER A 172 -4.18 -5.82 -7.40
C SER A 172 -4.03 -5.22 -8.79
N GLN A 173 -2.81 -4.85 -9.20
CA GLN A 173 -2.53 -4.34 -10.54
C GLN A 173 -2.85 -5.37 -11.62
N THR A 174 -2.44 -6.63 -11.41
CA THR A 174 -2.70 -7.73 -12.35
C THR A 174 -4.20 -8.00 -12.47
N MET A 175 -4.94 -7.97 -11.36
CA MET A 175 -6.40 -8.13 -11.39
C MET A 175 -7.07 -7.00 -12.18
N ARG A 176 -6.64 -5.74 -11.99
CA ARG A 176 -7.16 -4.60 -12.77
C ARG A 176 -6.81 -4.69 -14.27
N GLN A 177 -5.64 -5.21 -14.61
CA GLN A 177 -5.26 -5.49 -16.01
C GLN A 177 -6.14 -6.58 -16.65
N ASN A 178 -6.75 -7.45 -15.84
CA ASN A 178 -7.69 -8.49 -16.28
C ASN A 178 -9.16 -8.03 -16.20
N GLY A 179 -9.42 -6.71 -16.21
CA GLY A 179 -10.77 -6.16 -16.34
C GLY A 179 -11.57 -6.11 -15.04
N LEU A 180 -10.97 -6.41 -13.89
CA LEU A 180 -11.62 -6.29 -12.58
C LEU A 180 -11.48 -4.88 -12.00
N ARG A 181 -12.47 -4.44 -11.23
CA ARG A 181 -12.33 -3.28 -10.34
C ARG A 181 -11.86 -3.80 -8.98
N VAL A 182 -10.75 -3.30 -8.46
CA VAL A 182 -10.15 -3.82 -7.21
C VAL A 182 -9.99 -2.72 -6.19
N ASP A 183 -10.56 -2.94 -5.01
CA ASP A 183 -10.34 -2.08 -3.83
C ASP A 183 -9.47 -2.83 -2.82
N CYS A 184 -8.33 -2.24 -2.49
CA CYS A 184 -7.39 -2.78 -1.51
C CYS A 184 -7.72 -2.21 -0.13
N VAL A 185 -7.88 -3.08 0.86
CA VAL A 185 -8.16 -2.69 2.25
C VAL A 185 -7.29 -3.48 3.22
N THR A 186 -7.09 -2.99 4.43
CA THR A 186 -6.37 -3.73 5.48
C THR A 186 -7.36 -4.30 6.49
N LEU A 187 -7.38 -5.63 6.61
CA LEU A 187 -8.08 -6.33 7.71
C LEU A 187 -7.12 -6.78 8.82
N GLN A 188 -5.82 -6.80 8.53
CA GLN A 188 -4.77 -7.13 9.47
C GLN A 188 -3.71 -6.02 9.47
N GLU A 189 -3.14 -5.76 10.64
CA GLU A 189 -2.07 -4.81 10.88
C GLU A 189 -0.90 -5.48 11.60
N GLY A 190 0.29 -4.89 11.44
CA GLY A 190 1.46 -5.34 12.19
C GLY A 190 1.34 -4.88 13.64
N ARG A 191 1.58 -5.79 14.58
CA ARG A 191 1.71 -5.49 16.02
C ARG A 191 3.07 -5.90 16.51
N LEU A 192 3.75 -5.00 17.22
CA LEU A 192 5.00 -5.34 17.89
C LEU A 192 4.74 -6.38 19.00
N ILE A 193 5.62 -7.37 19.10
CA ILE A 193 5.60 -8.39 20.16
C ILE A 193 6.73 -8.17 21.17
N ALA A 194 6.77 -8.81 22.33
CA ALA A 194 7.96 -8.68 23.19
C ALA A 194 9.15 -9.39 22.52
N ALA A 195 10.28 -8.70 22.34
CA ALA A 195 11.46 -9.25 21.70
C ALA A 195 12.73 -8.52 22.17
N ASP A 196 13.82 -9.27 22.29
CA ASP A 196 15.16 -8.75 22.55
C ASP A 196 15.92 -8.55 21.23
N ASN A 197 16.75 -7.51 21.15
CA ASN A 197 17.57 -7.27 19.97
C ASN A 197 18.78 -8.22 19.96
N ILE A 198 18.68 -9.29 19.18
CA ILE A 198 19.75 -10.30 19.02
C ILE A 198 20.61 -10.08 17.76
N MET A 199 20.38 -9.00 17.01
CA MET A 199 21.17 -8.68 15.82
C MET A 199 22.64 -8.35 16.10
N PRO A 200 23.04 -7.73 17.24
CA PRO A 200 24.45 -7.47 17.51
C PRO A 200 25.32 -8.73 17.37
N GLY A 201 26.44 -8.60 16.65
CA GLY A 201 27.35 -9.71 16.34
C GLY A 201 26.83 -10.69 15.27
N ALA A 202 25.83 -10.33 14.48
CA ALA A 202 25.44 -11.08 13.29
C ALA A 202 26.33 -10.70 12.10
N ASP A 203 26.78 -11.69 11.33
CA ASP A 203 27.47 -11.46 10.05
C ASP A 203 26.49 -11.12 8.93
N TRP A 204 25.27 -11.68 9.02
CA TRP A 204 24.16 -11.40 8.12
C TRP A 204 22.88 -11.10 8.87
N VAL A 205 22.12 -10.12 8.37
CA VAL A 205 20.74 -9.85 8.76
C VAL A 205 19.84 -10.05 7.54
N VAL A 206 18.86 -10.92 7.67
CA VAL A 206 17.88 -11.19 6.62
C VAL A 206 16.60 -10.42 6.90
N ILE A 207 16.17 -9.60 5.94
CA ILE A 207 14.96 -8.80 5.97
C ILE A 207 13.92 -9.42 5.02
N PRO A 208 12.91 -10.15 5.53
CA PRO A 208 11.94 -10.88 4.73
C PRO A 208 10.89 -9.97 4.10
N SER A 209 10.55 -8.84 4.72
CA SER A 209 9.51 -7.93 4.23
C SER A 209 9.78 -6.48 4.65
N GLY A 210 9.16 -5.52 3.95
CA GLY A 210 9.18 -4.12 4.36
C GLY A 210 8.56 -3.84 5.74
N GLN A 211 7.66 -4.72 6.22
CA GLN A 211 7.11 -4.59 7.58
C GLN A 211 8.17 -4.85 8.66
N THR A 212 9.20 -5.65 8.37
CA THR A 212 10.34 -5.79 9.27
C THR A 212 11.03 -4.44 9.50
N MET A 213 11.20 -3.63 8.44
CA MET A 213 11.82 -2.30 8.56
C MET A 213 10.95 -1.33 9.37
N TRP A 214 9.63 -1.40 9.20
CA TRP A 214 8.70 -0.68 10.08
C TRP A 214 8.91 -1.10 11.55
N ALA A 215 8.90 -2.41 11.84
CA ALA A 215 9.02 -2.91 13.20
C ALA A 215 10.37 -2.58 13.86
N LEU A 216 11.46 -2.59 13.10
CA LEU A 216 12.78 -2.13 13.58
C LEU A 216 12.76 -0.65 13.96
N ARG A 217 12.19 0.20 13.10
CA ARG A 217 12.08 1.64 13.35
C ARG A 217 11.25 1.96 14.59
N GLU A 218 10.08 1.35 14.74
CA GLU A 218 9.21 1.59 15.92
C GLU A 218 9.89 1.17 17.24
N ARG A 219 10.83 0.22 17.17
CA ARG A 219 11.64 -0.19 18.33
C ARG A 219 12.87 0.68 18.56
N GLY A 220 13.21 1.56 17.62
CA GLY A 220 14.50 2.26 17.62
C GLY A 220 15.70 1.31 17.49
N TRP A 221 15.54 0.22 16.75
CA TRP A 221 16.62 -0.76 16.52
C TRP A 221 17.27 -0.53 15.17
N ASP A 222 18.59 -0.38 15.18
CA ASP A 222 19.39 -0.29 13.97
C ASP A 222 19.97 -1.65 13.58
N ILE A 223 20.15 -1.85 12.27
CA ILE A 223 20.88 -3.00 11.75
C ILE A 223 22.38 -2.76 11.98
N PRO A 224 23.15 -3.72 12.53
CA PRO A 224 24.57 -3.54 12.77
C PRO A 224 25.34 -3.15 11.50
N ALA A 225 26.21 -2.14 11.60
CA ALA A 225 26.92 -1.58 10.45
C ALA A 225 27.91 -2.55 9.79
N ASP A 226 28.36 -3.56 10.53
CA ASP A 226 29.26 -4.63 10.11
C ASP A 226 28.52 -5.84 9.52
N ALA A 227 27.20 -5.94 9.72
CA ALA A 227 26.39 -7.01 9.16
C ALA A 227 26.10 -6.78 7.67
N LYS A 228 26.17 -7.85 6.88
CA LYS A 228 25.61 -7.87 5.53
C LYS A 228 24.10 -8.04 5.60
N ILE A 229 23.39 -7.48 4.65
CA ILE A 229 21.93 -7.44 4.60
C ILE A 229 21.44 -8.17 3.36
N ALA A 230 20.53 -9.10 3.58
CA ALA A 230 19.84 -9.81 2.52
C ALA A 230 18.34 -9.48 2.54
N ALA A 231 17.79 -9.06 1.41
CA ALA A 231 16.37 -8.81 1.22
C ALA A 231 15.70 -9.94 0.46
N MET A 232 14.47 -10.30 0.83
CA MET A 232 13.72 -11.41 0.19
C MET A 232 13.29 -11.14 -1.26
N GLY A 233 13.24 -9.87 -1.66
CA GLY A 233 12.83 -9.47 -3.00
C GLY A 233 12.96 -7.96 -3.20
N SER A 234 12.86 -7.54 -4.46
CA SER A 234 13.18 -6.19 -4.90
C SER A 234 12.41 -5.08 -4.17
N ILE A 235 11.15 -5.30 -3.82
CA ILE A 235 10.36 -4.34 -3.02
C ILE A 235 10.96 -4.18 -1.62
N THR A 236 11.32 -5.28 -0.97
CA THR A 236 11.95 -5.26 0.36
C THR A 236 13.33 -4.62 0.28
N GLN A 237 14.13 -4.94 -0.75
CA GLN A 237 15.43 -4.31 -0.99
C GLN A 237 15.29 -2.79 -1.05
N GLN A 238 14.35 -2.30 -1.85
CA GLN A 238 14.11 -0.86 -2.01
C GLN A 238 13.86 -0.19 -0.65
N ILE A 239 12.97 -0.76 0.17
CA ILE A 239 12.60 -0.24 1.50
C ILE A 239 13.81 -0.21 2.45
N VAL A 240 14.65 -1.24 2.41
CA VAL A 240 15.86 -1.31 3.23
C VAL A 240 16.87 -0.23 2.80
N GLU A 241 17.11 -0.08 1.50
CA GLU A 241 18.02 0.92 0.93
C GLU A 241 17.58 2.35 1.21
N GLU A 242 16.27 2.62 1.11
CA GLU A 242 15.66 3.90 1.48
C GLU A 242 15.81 4.24 2.96
N SER A 243 15.92 3.22 3.81
CA SER A 243 16.14 3.39 5.25
C SER A 243 17.62 3.64 5.58
N GLY A 244 18.48 3.81 4.57
CA GLY A 244 19.90 4.12 4.74
C GLY A 244 20.83 2.91 4.76
N TYR A 245 20.33 1.71 4.51
CA TYR A 245 21.07 0.47 4.61
C TYR A 245 21.39 -0.13 3.24
N ALA A 246 22.66 -0.44 2.96
CA ALA A 246 23.01 -1.11 1.70
C ALA A 246 22.63 -2.60 1.76
N VAL A 247 21.90 -3.09 0.75
CA VAL A 247 21.55 -4.51 0.59
C VAL A 247 22.62 -5.21 -0.26
N GLN A 248 23.19 -6.29 0.26
CA GLN A 248 24.25 -7.06 -0.42
C GLN A 248 23.70 -8.25 -1.20
N LEU A 249 22.49 -8.73 -0.87
CA LEU A 249 21.86 -9.83 -1.57
C LEU A 249 20.35 -9.61 -1.71
N CYS A 250 19.85 -9.68 -2.94
CA CYS A 250 18.42 -9.70 -3.23
C CYS A 250 18.18 -10.53 -4.50
N PRO A 251 17.45 -11.66 -4.42
CA PRO A 251 17.14 -12.47 -5.58
C PRO A 251 16.27 -11.75 -6.61
N ASP A 252 16.49 -12.07 -7.88
CA ASP A 252 15.64 -11.61 -8.97
C ASP A 252 14.30 -12.38 -9.01
N GLY A 253 13.23 -11.70 -9.46
CA GLY A 253 11.91 -12.30 -9.65
C GLY A 253 11.03 -12.35 -8.39
N THR A 254 10.09 -13.30 -8.32
CA THR A 254 9.10 -13.34 -7.22
C THR A 254 9.76 -13.72 -5.91
N ALA A 255 9.55 -12.91 -4.86
CA ALA A 255 10.07 -13.14 -3.52
C ALA A 255 9.73 -14.56 -3.01
N SER A 256 10.74 -15.32 -2.58
CA SER A 256 10.56 -16.65 -1.99
C SER A 256 11.78 -17.09 -1.18
N SER A 257 11.55 -17.78 -0.06
CA SER A 257 12.60 -18.32 0.79
C SER A 257 13.58 -19.22 0.03
N LEU A 258 13.07 -20.06 -0.88
CA LEU A 258 13.89 -20.98 -1.67
C LEU A 258 14.88 -20.24 -2.57
N ARG A 259 14.42 -19.22 -3.32
CA ARG A 259 15.33 -18.41 -4.15
C ARG A 259 16.40 -17.70 -3.33
N LEU A 260 16.02 -17.12 -2.20
CA LEU A 260 16.99 -16.47 -1.33
C LEU A 260 18.05 -17.46 -0.84
N VAL A 261 17.64 -18.64 -0.41
CA VAL A 261 18.56 -19.71 -0.03
C VAL A 261 19.46 -20.11 -1.20
N ASP A 262 18.92 -20.29 -2.41
CA ASP A 262 19.69 -20.68 -3.59
C ASP A 262 20.81 -19.68 -3.91
N GLU A 263 20.53 -18.38 -3.81
CA GLU A 263 21.50 -17.31 -4.07
C GLU A 263 22.43 -17.01 -2.90
N PHE A 264 22.09 -17.40 -1.67
CA PHE A 264 23.00 -17.28 -0.53
C PHE A 264 24.30 -18.05 -0.80
N PRO A 265 25.49 -17.50 -0.49
CA PRO A 265 26.73 -18.24 -0.64
C PRO A 265 26.76 -19.47 0.29
N GLN A 266 27.68 -20.40 0.05
CA GLN A 266 27.99 -21.41 1.05
C GLN A 266 28.73 -20.71 2.20
N ALA A 267 28.40 -21.05 3.46
CA ALA A 267 29.11 -20.50 4.60
C ALA A 267 30.60 -20.86 4.55
N ASP A 268 31.44 -19.87 4.86
CA ASP A 268 32.88 -20.03 5.00
C ASP A 268 33.25 -19.77 6.47
N GLY A 269 33.40 -20.85 7.24
CA GLY A 269 33.59 -20.80 8.68
C GLY A 269 32.27 -20.68 9.47
N ASP A 270 32.38 -20.24 10.72
CA ASP A 270 31.23 -20.04 11.60
C ASP A 270 30.63 -18.65 11.35
N VAL A 271 29.64 -18.59 10.47
CA VAL A 271 28.97 -17.35 10.04
C VAL A 271 27.55 -17.34 10.60
N ARG A 272 27.24 -16.31 11.39
CA ARG A 272 25.95 -16.14 12.05
C ARG A 272 24.99 -15.31 11.21
N VAL A 273 23.80 -15.84 10.99
CA VAL A 273 22.70 -15.18 10.28
C VAL A 273 21.54 -14.95 11.23
N VAL A 274 21.04 -13.73 11.31
CA VAL A 274 19.82 -13.39 12.06
C VAL A 274 18.70 -13.09 11.07
N VAL A 275 17.64 -13.88 11.10
CA VAL A 275 16.41 -13.63 10.34
C VAL A 275 15.47 -12.81 11.20
N VAL A 276 15.16 -11.58 10.77
CA VAL A 276 14.34 -10.64 11.56
C VAL A 276 12.98 -10.48 10.91
N GLY A 277 11.88 -10.82 11.58
CA GLY A 277 10.60 -10.91 10.90
C GLY A 277 9.37 -11.07 11.78
N PRO A 278 8.24 -11.45 11.16
CA PRO A 278 7.04 -11.77 11.91
C PRO A 278 7.23 -13.07 12.71
N ASP A 279 6.45 -13.24 13.76
CA ASP A 279 6.14 -14.55 14.33
C ASP A 279 5.50 -15.41 13.23
N GLN A 280 6.22 -16.44 12.78
CA GLN A 280 5.80 -17.28 11.67
C GLN A 280 6.20 -18.74 11.90
N LEU A 281 5.26 -19.66 11.60
CA LEU A 281 5.47 -21.09 11.76
C LEU A 281 6.42 -21.72 10.72
N SER A 282 6.64 -21.09 9.56
CA SER A 282 7.48 -21.67 8.51
C SER A 282 8.97 -21.54 8.84
N THR A 283 9.75 -22.61 8.72
CA THR A 283 11.20 -22.65 8.98
C THR A 283 12.05 -22.82 7.71
N LYS A 284 11.43 -22.79 6.51
CA LYS A 284 12.08 -23.17 5.25
C LYS A 284 13.31 -22.33 4.92
N LEU A 285 13.27 -21.04 5.25
CA LEU A 285 14.39 -20.13 5.03
C LEU A 285 15.56 -20.52 5.95
N GLU A 286 15.28 -20.69 7.23
CA GLU A 286 16.27 -21.01 8.25
C GLU A 286 16.89 -22.38 8.00
N ASP A 287 16.07 -23.37 7.67
CA ASP A 287 16.54 -24.73 7.38
C ASP A 287 17.41 -24.76 6.12
N GLY A 288 17.05 -23.98 5.09
CA GLY A 288 17.86 -23.83 3.89
C GLY A 288 19.22 -23.14 4.16
N LEU A 289 19.24 -22.10 4.98
CA LEU A 289 20.47 -21.43 5.38
C LEU A 289 21.35 -22.32 6.27
N ARG A 290 20.77 -23.06 7.23
CA ARG A 290 21.49 -24.06 8.03
C ARG A 290 22.10 -25.15 7.15
N ALA A 291 21.39 -25.60 6.10
CA ALA A 291 21.93 -26.54 5.14
C ALA A 291 23.12 -25.98 4.34
N LYS A 292 23.23 -24.65 4.20
CA LYS A 292 24.41 -23.97 3.64
C LYS A 292 25.53 -23.72 4.66
N GLY A 293 25.41 -24.21 5.89
CA GLY A 293 26.44 -24.17 6.92
C GLY A 293 26.41 -22.95 7.83
N TYR A 294 25.35 -22.14 7.78
CA TYR A 294 25.20 -20.97 8.65
C TYR A 294 24.66 -21.33 10.04
N THR A 295 25.10 -20.60 11.06
CA THR A 295 24.45 -20.56 12.37
C THR A 295 23.27 -19.58 12.28
N VAL A 296 22.03 -20.07 12.33
CA VAL A 296 20.83 -19.26 12.05
C VAL A 296 19.98 -19.06 13.29
N ASP A 297 19.86 -17.80 13.71
CA ASP A 297 18.95 -17.34 14.76
C ASP A 297 17.75 -16.61 14.15
N ARG A 298 16.62 -16.68 14.84
CA ARG A 298 15.40 -15.96 14.48
C ARG A 298 15.09 -14.88 15.51
N CYS A 299 14.79 -13.68 15.02
CA CYS A 299 14.35 -12.54 15.81
C CYS A 299 12.93 -12.16 15.37
N GLU A 300 11.94 -12.65 16.09
CA GLU A 300 10.53 -12.36 15.83
C GLU A 300 10.19 -11.03 16.52
N ILE A 301 9.85 -10.00 15.74
CA ILE A 301 9.70 -8.63 16.25
C ILE A 301 8.31 -8.04 16.03
N TYR A 302 7.45 -8.71 15.27
CA TYR A 302 6.05 -8.34 15.11
C TYR A 302 5.19 -9.57 14.82
N THR A 303 3.89 -9.41 14.87
CA THR A 303 2.93 -10.40 14.36
C THR A 303 1.87 -9.67 13.53
N MET A 304 1.19 -10.39 12.64
CA MET A 304 0.01 -9.87 11.95
C MET A 304 -1.22 -10.19 12.78
N ALA A 305 -1.92 -9.16 13.20
CA ALA A 305 -3.14 -9.29 13.98
C ALA A 305 -4.29 -8.61 13.25
N ASP A 306 -5.49 -9.10 13.49
CA ASP A 306 -6.71 -8.48 13.02
C ASP A 306 -6.83 -7.06 13.58
N VAL A 307 -7.33 -6.15 12.74
CA VAL A 307 -7.62 -4.77 13.20
C VAL A 307 -8.71 -4.82 14.29
N GLU A 308 -8.55 -4.04 15.36
CA GLU A 308 -9.54 -4.04 16.46
C GLU A 308 -10.90 -3.50 16.02
N LYS A 309 -10.86 -2.56 15.06
CA LYS A 309 -12.04 -1.90 14.53
C LYS A 309 -11.88 -1.71 13.03
N LEU A 310 -12.88 -2.18 12.29
CA LEU A 310 -13.01 -1.88 10.87
C LEU A 310 -13.18 -0.38 10.64
N ASP A 311 -12.64 0.08 9.52
CA ASP A 311 -12.95 1.42 9.03
C ASP A 311 -14.48 1.54 8.83
N PRO A 312 -15.14 2.57 9.42
CA PRO A 312 -16.59 2.74 9.30
C PRO A 312 -17.08 2.80 7.84
N GLU A 313 -16.31 3.41 6.94
CA GLU A 313 -16.67 3.52 5.52
C GLU A 313 -16.58 2.16 4.81
N LEU A 314 -15.59 1.34 5.18
CA LEU A 314 -15.49 -0.05 4.69
C LEU A 314 -16.68 -0.88 5.18
N ARG A 315 -17.06 -0.73 6.46
CA ARG A 315 -18.20 -1.45 7.03
C ARG A 315 -19.50 -1.07 6.32
N GLU A 316 -19.76 0.21 6.14
CA GLU A 316 -20.95 0.72 5.44
C GLU A 316 -21.05 0.17 4.02
N LYS A 317 -19.99 0.29 3.21
CA LYS A 317 -19.96 -0.25 1.84
C LYS A 317 -20.12 -1.78 1.80
N TRP A 318 -19.56 -2.48 2.79
CA TRP A 318 -19.73 -3.93 2.88
C TRP A 318 -21.20 -4.25 3.16
N ASP A 319 -21.80 -3.45 4.04
CA ASP A 319 -23.19 -3.62 4.43
C ASP A 319 -24.19 -3.33 3.32
N GLU A 320 -23.85 -2.38 2.44
CA GLU A 320 -24.58 -2.05 1.22
C GLU A 320 -24.41 -3.08 0.09
N GLY A 321 -23.50 -4.05 0.21
CA GLY A 321 -23.29 -5.07 -0.83
C GLY A 321 -22.54 -4.54 -2.05
N VAL A 322 -21.60 -3.62 -1.82
CA VAL A 322 -20.87 -2.93 -2.89
C VAL A 322 -19.93 -3.85 -3.71
N TRP A 323 -19.48 -4.96 -3.14
CA TRP A 323 -18.51 -5.86 -3.77
C TRP A 323 -19.18 -7.15 -4.26
N ASP A 324 -18.83 -7.54 -5.48
CA ASP A 324 -19.25 -8.81 -6.08
C ASP A 324 -18.39 -9.97 -5.56
N ALA A 325 -17.11 -9.73 -5.31
CA ALA A 325 -16.19 -10.79 -4.91
C ALA A 325 -15.15 -10.32 -3.88
N VAL A 326 -14.51 -11.28 -3.21
CA VAL A 326 -13.35 -11.04 -2.34
C VAL A 326 -12.24 -12.03 -2.70
N LEU A 327 -10.99 -11.57 -2.74
CA LEU A 327 -9.83 -12.46 -2.90
C LEU A 327 -8.98 -12.45 -1.64
N LEU A 328 -8.87 -13.60 -0.96
CA LEU A 328 -7.96 -13.78 0.16
C LEU A 328 -6.62 -14.31 -0.35
N SER A 329 -5.54 -13.57 -0.05
CA SER A 329 -4.20 -13.90 -0.55
C SER A 329 -3.38 -14.82 0.34
N GLN A 330 -3.88 -15.13 1.54
CA GLN A 330 -3.18 -15.93 2.55
C GLN A 330 -4.17 -16.50 3.58
N PRO A 331 -3.83 -17.64 4.22
CA PRO A 331 -4.70 -18.31 5.20
C PRO A 331 -5.12 -17.43 6.38
N SER A 332 -4.21 -16.60 6.90
CA SER A 332 -4.48 -15.77 8.09
C SER A 332 -5.61 -14.75 7.89
N LEU A 333 -5.95 -14.42 6.63
CA LEU A 333 -7.05 -13.50 6.34
C LEU A 333 -8.42 -14.16 6.44
N ALA A 334 -8.52 -15.50 6.45
CA ALA A 334 -9.80 -16.20 6.49
C ALA A 334 -10.59 -15.84 7.75
N HIS A 335 -9.92 -15.94 8.91
CA HIS A 335 -10.47 -15.55 10.20
C HIS A 335 -10.88 -14.07 10.21
N ALA A 336 -9.97 -13.17 9.81
CA ALA A 336 -10.22 -11.73 9.77
C ALA A 336 -11.43 -11.38 8.89
N TYR A 337 -11.56 -12.02 7.72
CA TYR A 337 -12.69 -11.86 6.83
C TYR A 337 -14.00 -12.32 7.48
N ALA A 338 -14.04 -13.54 8.01
CA ALA A 338 -15.24 -14.13 8.60
C ALA A 338 -15.71 -13.35 9.85
N HIS A 339 -14.78 -12.93 10.71
CA HIS A 339 -15.09 -12.28 11.98
C HIS A 339 -15.34 -10.78 11.85
N LEU A 340 -14.55 -10.07 11.04
CA LEU A 340 -14.68 -8.61 10.91
C LEU A 340 -15.81 -8.27 9.94
N LEU A 341 -15.77 -8.79 8.72
CA LEU A 341 -16.71 -8.43 7.66
C LEU A 341 -17.97 -9.29 7.72
N GLY A 342 -17.84 -10.59 7.98
CA GLY A 342 -18.94 -11.55 7.90
C GLY A 342 -19.27 -11.91 6.46
N HIS A 343 -19.32 -13.21 6.16
CA HIS A 343 -19.61 -13.70 4.81
C HIS A 343 -21.03 -13.32 4.36
N ARG A 344 -21.18 -13.06 3.05
CA ARG A 344 -22.43 -12.68 2.40
C ARG A 344 -22.63 -13.57 1.17
N ASP A 345 -23.82 -14.16 1.03
CA ASP A 345 -24.10 -15.16 0.00
C ASP A 345 -23.92 -14.67 -1.45
N HIS A 346 -24.05 -13.37 -1.71
CA HIS A 346 -23.85 -12.79 -3.03
C HIS A 346 -22.39 -12.54 -3.40
N VAL A 347 -21.47 -12.64 -2.42
CA VAL A 347 -20.06 -12.34 -2.61
C VAL A 347 -19.30 -13.63 -2.96
N ALA A 348 -18.75 -13.70 -4.16
CA ALA A 348 -17.88 -14.80 -4.56
C ALA A 348 -16.54 -14.74 -3.82
N VAL A 349 -16.21 -15.78 -3.04
CA VAL A 349 -14.96 -15.85 -2.27
C VAL A 349 -13.89 -16.59 -3.07
N LEU A 350 -12.80 -15.90 -3.37
CA LEU A 350 -11.65 -16.43 -4.09
C LEU A 350 -10.50 -16.72 -3.12
N ALA A 351 -9.86 -17.86 -3.27
CA ALA A 351 -8.65 -18.23 -2.55
C ALA A 351 -7.43 -18.13 -3.47
N TRP A 352 -6.34 -17.54 -2.99
CA TRP A 352 -5.11 -17.41 -3.77
C TRP A 352 -4.28 -18.70 -3.84
N ASP A 353 -4.54 -19.65 -2.95
CA ASP A 353 -3.94 -20.97 -2.94
C ASP A 353 -4.77 -21.96 -2.11
N GLU A 354 -4.40 -23.24 -2.18
CA GLU A 354 -5.07 -24.32 -1.44
C GLU A 354 -5.07 -24.10 0.08
N PRO A 355 -3.94 -23.72 0.73
CA PRO A 355 -3.97 -23.43 2.16
C PRO A 355 -4.94 -22.31 2.54
N THR A 356 -5.13 -21.31 1.68
CA THR A 356 -6.11 -20.24 1.92
C THR A 356 -7.54 -20.76 1.76
N ALA A 357 -7.78 -21.66 0.81
CA ALA A 357 -9.08 -22.31 0.65
C ALA A 357 -9.43 -23.17 1.86
N GLU A 358 -8.50 -24.00 2.34
CA GLU A 358 -8.68 -24.83 3.55
C GLU A 358 -8.99 -23.96 4.78
N ALA A 359 -8.30 -22.83 4.94
CA ALA A 359 -8.54 -21.90 6.04
C ALA A 359 -9.93 -21.23 5.95
N LEU A 360 -10.39 -20.89 4.75
CA LEU A 360 -11.74 -20.37 4.51
C LEU A 360 -12.82 -21.42 4.87
N GLU A 361 -12.63 -22.67 4.45
CA GLU A 361 -13.54 -23.77 4.77
C GLU A 361 -13.60 -24.05 6.28
N ALA A 362 -12.48 -23.95 6.99
CA ALA A 362 -12.41 -24.09 8.44
C ALA A 362 -13.22 -23.00 9.18
N GLU A 363 -13.32 -21.80 8.59
CA GLU A 363 -14.15 -20.69 9.07
C GLU A 363 -15.61 -20.79 8.60
N GLY A 364 -15.98 -21.87 7.89
CA GLY A 364 -17.33 -22.08 7.35
C GLY A 364 -17.68 -21.19 6.15
N VAL A 365 -16.67 -20.60 5.49
CA VAL A 365 -16.86 -19.73 4.33
C VAL A 365 -16.75 -20.55 3.04
N PRO A 366 -17.77 -20.54 2.17
CA PRO A 366 -17.72 -21.28 0.90
C PRO A 366 -16.72 -20.63 -0.06
N VAL A 367 -15.83 -21.44 -0.62
CA VAL A 367 -14.86 -21.00 -1.63
C VAL A 367 -15.45 -21.17 -3.03
N PHE A 368 -15.58 -20.06 -3.77
CA PHE A 368 -16.04 -20.07 -5.16
C PHE A 368 -14.98 -20.60 -6.12
N SER A 369 -13.73 -20.16 -5.95
CA SER A 369 -12.60 -20.61 -6.77
C SER A 369 -11.25 -20.41 -6.09
N THR A 370 -10.31 -21.28 -6.43
CA THR A 370 -8.92 -21.26 -5.95
C THR A 370 -7.97 -21.05 -7.12
N ALA A 371 -7.01 -20.13 -6.99
CA ALA A 371 -6.01 -19.89 -8.02
C ALA A 371 -5.11 -21.12 -8.21
N LYS A 372 -4.97 -21.57 -9.46
CA LYS A 372 -4.13 -22.73 -9.82
C LYS A 372 -2.63 -22.42 -9.84
N SER A 373 -2.26 -21.15 -9.89
CA SER A 373 -0.89 -20.66 -9.89
C SER A 373 -0.80 -19.28 -9.24
N LYS A 374 0.32 -18.99 -8.57
CA LYS A 374 0.57 -17.70 -7.91
C LYS A 374 1.24 -16.70 -8.84
N ASP A 375 0.70 -16.55 -10.04
CA ASP A 375 1.23 -15.70 -11.10
C ASP A 375 0.10 -15.02 -11.89
N VAL A 376 0.47 -14.33 -12.96
CA VAL A 376 -0.48 -13.62 -13.83
C VAL A 376 -1.51 -14.56 -14.46
N PHE A 377 -1.15 -15.81 -14.74
CA PHE A 377 -2.07 -16.80 -15.32
C PHE A 377 -3.13 -17.24 -14.32
N GLY A 378 -2.76 -17.36 -13.04
CA GLY A 378 -3.71 -17.63 -11.96
C GLY A 378 -4.74 -16.52 -11.81
N VAL A 379 -4.29 -15.26 -11.82
CA VAL A 379 -5.18 -14.09 -11.78
C VAL A 379 -6.13 -14.07 -12.98
N ALA A 380 -5.62 -14.31 -14.18
CA ALA A 380 -6.43 -14.35 -15.40
C ALA A 380 -7.46 -15.50 -15.39
N ALA A 381 -7.16 -16.62 -14.73
CA ALA A 381 -8.12 -17.71 -14.56
C ALA A 381 -9.27 -17.29 -13.62
N LEU A 382 -8.95 -16.73 -12.45
CA LEU A 382 -9.94 -16.24 -11.49
C LEU A 382 -10.86 -15.17 -12.12
N ALA A 383 -10.27 -14.19 -12.82
CA ALA A 383 -11.04 -13.14 -13.48
C ALA A 383 -12.04 -13.70 -14.50
N ARG A 384 -11.64 -14.72 -15.28
CA ARG A 384 -12.53 -15.39 -16.25
C ARG A 384 -13.64 -16.20 -15.59
N GLU A 385 -13.41 -16.76 -14.42
CA GLU A 385 -14.44 -17.50 -13.69
C GLU A 385 -15.47 -16.55 -13.07
N LEU A 386 -15.03 -15.41 -12.54
CA LEU A 386 -15.93 -14.35 -12.12
C LEU A 386 -16.76 -13.79 -13.29
N ALA A 387 -16.12 -13.49 -14.42
CA ALA A 387 -16.78 -13.04 -15.65
C ALA A 387 -17.92 -13.99 -16.09
N LYS A 388 -17.64 -15.30 -16.10
CA LYS A 388 -18.67 -16.33 -16.38
C LYS A 388 -19.78 -16.39 -15.35
N HIS A 389 -19.47 -16.16 -14.07
CA HIS A 389 -20.46 -16.23 -13.00
C HIS A 389 -21.46 -15.07 -13.05
N TYR A 390 -20.98 -13.86 -13.38
CA TYR A 390 -21.79 -12.64 -13.45
C TYR A 390 -22.28 -12.30 -14.87
N ASP A 391 -22.02 -13.16 -15.86
CA ASP A 391 -22.38 -12.97 -17.28
C ASP A 391 -21.83 -11.66 -17.87
N LYS A 392 -20.56 -11.38 -17.60
CA LYS A 392 -19.85 -10.12 -17.92
C LYS A 392 -18.56 -10.33 -18.70
#